data_AF-A0A6A0APG8-F1
#
_entry.id   AF-A0A6A0APG8-F1
#
_cell.length_a   1.000
_cell.length_b   1.000
_cell.length_c   1.000
_cell.angle_alpha   90.00
_cell.angle_beta   90.00
_cell.angle_gamma   90.00
#
_symmetry.space_group_name_H-M   'P 1'
#
loop_
_entity.id
_entity.type
_entity.pdbx_description
1 polymer ?
#
loop_
_entity_poly.entity_id
_entity_poly.type
_entity_poly.pdbx_seq_one_letter_code
_entity_poly.pdbx_strand_id
1 'polypeptide(L)' 'MTRHPLPGSPGPRLTAIWEALDDREREAFERHLLQDTAAEDLVWILGRFGHRVSASTIRTYRRRLRQEASDSA' A
#
# COMPACT_ATOMS: atom_id res chain seq x y z
N MET A 1 -16.45 -6.43 -8.75
CA MET A 1 -15.08 -5.97 -8.47
C MET A 1 -14.45 -6.97 -7.52
N THR A 2 -13.44 -7.71 -7.97
CA THR A 2 -12.81 -8.81 -7.24
C THR A 2 -11.83 -8.23 -6.22
N ARG A 3 -12.05 -8.51 -4.93
CA ARG A 3 -11.12 -8.14 -3.86
C ARG A 3 -9.80 -8.87 -4.04
N HIS A 4 -8.73 -8.16 -4.39
CA HIS A 4 -7.38 -8.71 -4.37
C HIS A 4 -6.72 -8.37 -3.04
N PRO A 5 -6.00 -9.30 -2.41
CA PRO A 5 -5.17 -8.98 -1.25
C PRO A 5 -4.04 -8.04 -1.70
N LEU A 6 -3.50 -7.25 -0.76
CA LEU A 6 -2.29 -6.46 -1.03
C LEU A 6 -1.18 -7.40 -1.54
N PRO A 7 -0.41 -6.98 -2.57
CA PRO A 7 0.68 -7.80 -3.06
C PRO A 7 1.75 -8.01 -1.98
N GLY A 8 2.40 -9.17 -2.03
CA GLY A 8 3.48 -9.53 -1.12
C GLY A 8 3.07 -9.67 0.36
N SER A 9 4.00 -9.37 1.28
CA SER A 9 3.77 -9.44 2.74
C SER A 9 3.69 -8.05 3.40
N PRO A 10 2.52 -7.37 3.36
CA PRO A 10 2.33 -6.11 4.08
C PRO A 10 2.48 -6.31 5.60
N GLY A 11 3.08 -5.32 6.27
CA GLY A 11 3.15 -5.32 7.73
C GLY A 11 1.77 -5.12 8.38
N PRO A 12 1.57 -5.53 9.65
CA PRO A 12 0.25 -5.58 10.31
C PRO A 12 -0.49 -4.24 10.29
N ARG A 13 0.24 -3.11 10.40
CA ARG A 13 -0.36 -1.78 10.32
C ARG A 13 -0.91 -1.45 8.93
N LEU A 14 -0.21 -1.84 7.86
CA LEU A 14 -0.66 -1.59 6.50
C LEU A 14 -1.82 -2.53 6.13
N THR A 15 -1.77 -3.77 6.61
CA THR A 15 -2.89 -4.72 6.51
C THR A 15 -4.15 -4.18 7.18
N ALA A 16 -4.06 -3.66 8.40
CA ALA A 16 -5.20 -3.07 9.09
C ALA A 16 -5.77 -1.85 8.36
N ILE A 17 -4.91 -1.01 7.77
CA ILE A 17 -5.36 0.11 6.93
C ILE A 17 -6.07 -0.43 5.68
N TRP A 18 -5.47 -1.37 4.98
CA TRP A 18 -6.05 -1.98 3.78
C TRP A 18 -7.41 -2.62 4.04
N GLU A 19 -7.56 -3.34 5.15
CA GLU A 19 -8.82 -3.94 5.56
C GLU A 19 -9.90 -2.89 5.88
N ALA A 20 -9.50 -1.72 6.35
CA ALA A 20 -10.41 -0.62 6.66
C ALA A 20 -10.80 0.22 5.42
N LEU A 21 -9.98 0.23 4.36
CA LEU A 21 -10.31 0.91 3.10
C LEU A 21 -11.50 0.25 2.40
N ASP A 22 -12.34 1.08 1.77
CA ASP A 22 -13.40 0.62 0.87
C ASP A 22 -12.85 0.14 -0.49
N ASP A 23 -13.70 -0.47 -1.31
CA ASP A 23 -13.25 -1.04 -2.60
C ASP A 23 -12.70 0.02 -3.57
N ARG A 24 -13.20 1.28 -3.51
CA ARG A 24 -12.73 2.38 -4.38
C ARG A 24 -11.41 2.97 -3.89
N GLU A 25 -11.26 3.13 -2.59
CA GLU A 25 -10.05 3.60 -1.94
C GLU A 25 -8.89 2.63 -2.15
N ARG A 26 -9.18 1.32 -2.07
CA ARG A 26 -8.22 0.26 -2.39
C ARG A 26 -7.74 0.33 -3.83
N GLU A 27 -8.65 0.44 -4.79
CA GLU A 27 -8.30 0.53 -6.22
C GLU A 27 -7.41 1.75 -6.49
N ALA A 28 -7.73 2.91 -5.89
CA ALA A 28 -6.91 4.11 -6.00
C ALA A 28 -5.52 3.90 -5.35
N PHE A 29 -5.48 3.35 -4.13
CA PHE A 29 -4.23 3.11 -3.41
C PHE A 29 -3.33 2.11 -4.14
N GLU A 30 -3.89 0.99 -4.62
CA GLU A 30 -3.16 -0.04 -5.36
C GLU A 30 -2.53 0.51 -6.64
N ARG A 31 -3.31 1.31 -7.41
CA ARG A 31 -2.81 1.95 -8.62
C ARG A 31 -1.61 2.85 -8.35
N HIS A 32 -1.69 3.68 -7.31
CA HIS A 32 -0.59 4.58 -6.93
C HIS A 32 0.60 3.85 -6.30
N LEU A 33 0.35 2.74 -5.58
CA LEU A 33 1.37 1.93 -4.93
C LEU A 33 2.31 1.28 -5.96
N LEU A 34 1.74 0.71 -7.03
CA LEU A 34 2.46 0.04 -8.11
C LEU A 34 3.12 1.02 -9.10
N GLN A 35 2.66 2.27 -9.14
CA GLN A 35 3.30 3.35 -9.89
C GLN A 35 4.46 3.99 -9.10
N ASP A 36 5.26 4.80 -9.77
CA ASP A 36 6.40 5.53 -9.19
C ASP A 36 5.98 6.76 -8.35
N THR A 37 4.74 6.76 -7.84
CA THR A 37 4.17 7.79 -6.97
C THR A 37 5.02 7.95 -5.71
N ALA A 38 5.24 9.17 -5.20
CA ALA A 38 6.03 9.34 -3.99
C ALA A 38 5.35 8.71 -2.76
N ALA A 39 6.14 8.32 -1.75
CA ALA A 39 5.60 7.75 -0.53
C ALA A 39 4.77 8.79 0.25
N GLU A 40 5.17 10.05 0.18
CA GLU A 40 4.47 11.22 0.72
C GLU A 40 3.07 11.38 0.13
N ASP A 41 2.92 11.20 -1.18
CA ASP A 41 1.63 11.30 -1.86
C ASP A 41 0.69 10.16 -1.43
N LEU A 42 1.23 8.95 -1.28
CA LEU A 42 0.47 7.80 -0.75
C LEU A 42 0.00 8.03 0.69
N VAL A 43 0.84 8.65 1.52
CA VAL A 43 0.47 9.06 2.88
C VAL A 43 -0.65 10.11 2.83
N TRP A 44 -0.56 11.08 1.92
CA TRP A 44 -1.57 12.11 1.77
C TRP A 44 -2.92 11.53 1.32
N ILE A 45 -2.91 10.61 0.35
CA ILE A 45 -4.11 9.91 -0.13
C ILE A 45 -4.77 9.15 1.02
N LEU A 46 -4.02 8.33 1.75
CA LEU A 46 -4.54 7.59 2.90
C LEU A 46 -5.03 8.52 4.01
N GLY A 47 -4.33 9.63 4.23
CA GLY A 47 -4.74 10.66 5.18
C GLY A 47 -6.07 11.32 4.82
N ARG A 48 -6.35 11.50 3.52
CA ARG A 48 -7.65 12.02 3.03
C ARG A 48 -8.82 11.09 3.36
N PHE A 49 -8.56 9.79 3.45
CA PHE A 49 -9.52 8.77 3.87
C PHE A 49 -9.52 8.53 5.39
N GLY A 50 -8.76 9.31 6.16
CA GLY A 50 -8.70 9.21 7.62
C GLY A 50 -7.67 8.19 8.15
N HIS A 51 -6.89 7.56 7.28
CA HIS A 51 -5.87 6.59 7.66
C HIS A 51 -4.49 7.24 7.79
N ARG A 52 -3.91 7.19 9.00
CA ARG A 52 -2.56 7.73 9.26
C ARG A 52 -1.49 6.66 9.15
N VAL A 53 -0.65 6.79 8.12
CA VAL A 53 0.56 6.00 7.93
C VAL A 53 1.76 6.91 7.69
N SER A 54 2.98 6.43 7.99
CA SER A 54 4.21 7.18 7.72
C SER A 54 4.74 6.86 6.33
N ALA A 55 5.41 7.83 5.69
CA ALA A 55 6.07 7.60 4.40
C ALA A 55 7.14 6.50 4.51
N SER A 56 7.80 6.40 5.67
CA SER A 56 8.75 5.31 5.98
C SER A 56 8.09 3.92 5.94
N THR A 57 6.84 3.79 6.43
CA THR A 57 6.08 2.53 6.33
C THR A 57 5.85 2.13 4.87
N ILE A 58 5.46 3.09 4.03
CA ILE A 58 5.24 2.87 2.60
C ILE A 58 6.55 2.46 1.90
N ARG A 59 7.66 3.17 2.19
CA ARG A 59 8.99 2.83 1.66
C ARG A 59 9.43 1.43 2.05
N THR A 60 9.27 1.06 3.33
CA THR A 60 9.61 -0.28 3.83
C THR A 60 8.79 -1.36 3.13
N TYR A 61 7.49 -1.14 2.94
CA TYR A 61 6.64 -2.07 2.23
C TYR A 61 7.04 -2.23 0.76
N ARG A 62 7.28 -1.11 0.04
CA ARG A 62 7.80 -1.15 -1.34
C ARG A 62 9.16 -1.84 -1.45
N ARG A 63 10.03 -1.67 -0.44
CA ARG A 63 11.32 -2.39 -0.40
C ARG A 63 11.11 -3.89 -0.27
N ARG A 64 10.20 -4.32 0.62
CA ARG A 64 9.85 -5.75 0.77
C ARG A 64 9.24 -6.33 -0.49
N LEU A 65 8.29 -5.62 -1.11
CA LEU A 65 7.71 -6.01 -2.40
C LEU A 65 8.77 -6.27 -3.47
N ARG A 66 9.76 -5.37 -3.59
CA ARG A 66 10.88 -5.54 -4.52
C ARG A 66 11.79 -6.71 -4.16
N GLN A 67 12.02 -6.94 -2.87
CA GLN A 67 12.79 -8.10 -2.39
C GLN A 67 12.06 -9.41 -2.73
N GLU A 68 10.78 -9.52 -2.40
CA GLU A 68 9.97 -10.72 -2.68
C GLU A 68 9.86 -10.99 -4.19
N ALA A 69 9.73 -9.94 -5.01
CA ALA A 69 9.76 -10.07 -6.47
C ALA A 69 11.12 -10.55 -7.01
N SER A 70 12.22 -10.19 -6.33
CA SER A 70 13.57 -10.63 -6.70
C SER A 70 13.88 -12.04 -6.20
N ASP A 71 13.35 -12.43 -5.04
CA ASP A 71 13.50 -13.76 -4.45
C ASP A 71 12.61 -14.82 -5.15
N SER A 72 11.60 -14.38 -5.89
CA SER A 72 10.69 -15.24 -6.68
C SER A 72 11.11 -15.39 -8.16
N ALA A 73 12.24 -14.81 -8.57
CA ALA A 73 12.80 -14.85 -9.92
C ALA A 73 13.95 -15.86 -10.02
#